data_AF-A0A9N9FQ86-F1
#
_entry.id   AF-A0A9N9FQ86-F1
#
_cell.length_a   1.000
_cell.length_b   1.000
_cell.length_c   1.000
_cell.angle_alpha   90.00
_cell.angle_beta   90.00
_cell.angle_gamma   90.00
#
_symmetry.space_group_name_H-M   'P 1'
#
loop_
_entity.id
_entity.type
_entity.pdbx_description
1 polymer ?
#
loop_
_entity_poly.entity_id
_entity_poly.type
_entity_poly.pdbx_seq_one_letter_code
_entity_poly.pdbx_strand_id
1 'polypeptide(L)'
;MAWDTWEKFVANYEIFCNNLLFELEQHKEEISLKKFYREAIGKGSVLNIQTRLEKLELCEAKNQFPKTGLPINRLNNRVMNLDGLVIINGYSAPFGDIILLRKKITENRNLLIVFQQKWYITLKELTIDDIKTECNKNKNAINEMKDSDLKKFLEESHIMTVIFTSQLFKGNPKNLLDDYLIISIENFNHTTKVIEKNPTYRSYLEKVRTQLEDCSYASYSFLDNENDSIILNEYDSYLNDNDIEMDVDL
;
A
#
# COMPACT_ATOMS: atom_id res chain seq x y z
N MET A 1 4.31 6.64 18.00
CA MET A 1 5.17 6.02 16.98
C MET A 1 6.20 7.04 16.53
N ALA A 2 7.48 6.69 16.46
CA ALA A 2 8.46 7.53 15.77
C ALA A 2 8.27 7.36 14.26
N TRP A 3 8.46 8.44 13.48
CA TRP A 3 8.15 8.47 12.04
C TRP A 3 8.90 7.38 11.24
N ASP A 4 10.14 7.11 11.62
CA ASP A 4 10.99 6.05 11.09
C ASP A 4 10.39 4.64 11.26
N THR A 5 9.62 4.42 12.33
CA THR A 5 8.95 3.14 12.61
C THR A 5 7.77 2.94 11.67
N TRP A 6 7.07 4.01 11.30
CA TRP A 6 5.98 3.96 10.32
C TRP A 6 6.51 3.70 8.90
N GLU A 7 7.59 4.38 8.50
CA GLU A 7 8.19 4.16 7.17
C GLU A 7 8.67 2.72 6.98
N LYS A 8 9.28 2.15 8.02
CA LYS A 8 9.67 0.74 8.03
C LYS A 8 8.47 -0.19 7.94
N PHE A 9 7.40 0.11 8.66
CA PHE A 9 6.17 -0.68 8.60
C PHE A 9 5.61 -0.72 7.17
N VAL A 10 5.40 0.44 6.54
CA VAL A 10 4.81 0.52 5.19
C VAL A 10 5.68 -0.21 4.17
N ALA A 11 7.00 -0.06 4.26
CA ALA A 11 7.92 -0.73 3.34
C ALA A 11 7.88 -2.26 3.50
N ASN A 12 7.86 -2.77 4.73
CA ASN A 12 7.76 -4.21 4.98
C ASN A 12 6.39 -4.76 4.58
N TYR A 13 5.31 -4.01 4.81
CA TYR A 13 3.96 -4.38 4.37
C TYR A 13 3.89 -4.53 2.85
N GLU A 14 4.42 -3.57 2.09
CA GLU A 14 4.45 -3.61 0.62
C GLU A 14 5.22 -4.85 0.11
N ILE A 15 6.41 -5.11 0.68
CA ILE A 15 7.21 -6.30 0.34
C ILE A 15 6.44 -7.58 0.64
N PHE A 16 5.82 -7.64 1.81
CA PHE A 16 5.07 -8.82 2.24
C PHE A 16 3.93 -9.15 1.28
N CYS A 17 3.04 -8.18 1.03
CA CYS A 17 1.91 -8.35 0.14
C CYS A 17 2.35 -8.72 -1.27
N ASN A 18 3.39 -8.06 -1.78
CA ASN A 18 3.95 -8.36 -3.08
C ASN A 18 4.49 -9.78 -3.18
N ASN A 19 5.38 -10.16 -2.26
CA ASN A 19 6.04 -11.45 -2.33
C ASN A 19 5.04 -12.59 -2.09
N LEU A 20 4.05 -12.40 -1.21
CA LEU A 20 2.95 -13.37 -1.05
C LEU A 20 2.18 -13.56 -2.36
N LEU A 21 1.80 -12.47 -3.03
CA LEU A 21 1.08 -12.55 -4.30
C LEU A 21 1.93 -13.17 -5.41
N PHE A 22 3.24 -12.85 -5.45
CA PHE A 22 4.19 -13.44 -6.38
C PHE A 22 4.26 -14.98 -6.25
N GLU A 23 4.29 -15.50 -5.02
CA GLU A 23 4.26 -16.95 -4.76
C GLU A 23 2.89 -17.56 -5.06
N LEU A 24 1.79 -16.94 -4.59
CA LEU A 24 0.42 -17.46 -4.76
C LEU A 24 -0.03 -17.54 -6.22
N GLU A 25 0.37 -16.55 -7.02
CA GLU A 25 0.04 -16.52 -8.45
C GLU A 25 0.97 -17.43 -9.28
N GLN A 26 1.76 -18.30 -8.63
CA GLN A 26 2.70 -19.23 -9.27
C GLN A 26 3.68 -18.50 -10.19
N HIS A 27 4.15 -17.33 -9.76
CA HIS A 27 5.01 -16.45 -10.55
C HIS A 27 4.37 -15.96 -11.86
N LYS A 28 3.03 -15.96 -11.98
CA LYS A 28 2.38 -15.15 -13.01
C LYS A 28 2.83 -13.71 -12.83
N GLU A 29 3.34 -13.18 -13.92
CA GLU A 29 4.05 -11.92 -13.87
C GLU A 29 3.11 -10.72 -13.73
N GLU A 30 1.79 -10.85 -13.75
CA GLU A 30 0.91 -9.70 -13.96
C GLU A 30 -0.13 -9.51 -12.87
N ILE A 31 -0.25 -8.28 -12.36
CA ILE A 31 -1.32 -7.88 -11.47
C ILE A 31 -1.77 -6.44 -11.74
N SER A 32 -3.08 -6.19 -11.67
CA SER A 32 -3.61 -4.83 -11.70
C SER A 32 -3.48 -4.16 -10.33
N LEU A 33 -3.28 -2.84 -10.30
CA LEU A 33 -3.23 -2.09 -9.05
C LEU A 33 -4.53 -2.21 -8.24
N LYS A 34 -5.69 -2.37 -8.92
CA LYS A 34 -6.98 -2.64 -8.29
C LYS A 34 -7.00 -3.95 -7.50
N LYS A 35 -6.35 -5.00 -8.03
CA LYS A 35 -6.29 -6.31 -7.39
C LYS A 35 -5.23 -6.30 -6.28
N PHE A 36 -4.11 -5.64 -6.50
CA PHE A 36 -3.02 -5.52 -5.53
C PHE A 36 -3.43 -4.67 -4.32
N TYR A 37 -3.87 -3.43 -4.56
CA TYR A 37 -4.36 -2.50 -3.53
C TYR A 37 -5.89 -2.53 -3.48
N ARG A 38 -6.44 -3.61 -2.94
CA ARG A 38 -7.89 -3.75 -2.80
C ARG A 38 -8.46 -2.55 -2.01
N GLU A 39 -9.61 -2.04 -2.47
CA GLU A 39 -10.32 -0.88 -1.90
C GLU A 39 -9.55 0.44 -1.94
N ALA A 40 -8.41 0.50 -2.63
CA ALA A 40 -7.69 1.76 -2.78
C ALA A 40 -8.53 2.76 -3.58
N ILE A 41 -8.45 4.03 -3.17
CA ILE A 41 -9.19 5.12 -3.79
C ILE A 41 -8.33 5.71 -4.89
N GLY A 42 -8.81 5.62 -6.12
CA GLY A 42 -8.14 6.18 -7.30
C GLY A 42 -9.08 6.16 -8.50
N LYS A 43 -8.66 6.82 -9.59
CA LYS A 43 -9.39 6.73 -10.85
C LYS A 43 -9.28 5.32 -11.43
N GLY A 44 -10.29 4.93 -12.22
CA GLY A 44 -10.29 3.65 -12.91
C GLY A 44 -9.09 3.45 -13.84
N SER A 45 -8.65 4.52 -14.51
CA SER A 45 -7.42 4.56 -15.33
C SER A 45 -6.19 4.10 -14.54
N VAL A 46 -6.04 4.59 -13.30
CA VAL A 46 -4.93 4.26 -12.40
C VAL A 46 -5.06 2.83 -11.87
N LEU A 47 -6.24 2.49 -11.33
CA LEU A 47 -6.51 1.18 -10.72
C LEU A 47 -6.35 0.03 -11.74
N ASN A 48 -6.61 0.28 -13.02
CA ASN A 48 -6.51 -0.73 -14.06
C ASN A 48 -5.08 -0.89 -14.63
N ILE A 49 -4.09 -0.11 -14.18
CA ILE A 49 -2.70 -0.30 -14.60
C ILE A 49 -2.25 -1.70 -14.20
N GLN A 50 -1.78 -2.46 -15.19
CA GLN A 50 -1.18 -3.78 -15.00
C GLN A 50 0.33 -3.66 -14.84
N THR A 51 0.85 -4.29 -13.80
CA THR A 51 2.25 -4.23 -13.42
C THR A 51 2.85 -5.62 -13.32
N ARG A 52 4.16 -5.68 -13.52
CA ARG A 52 4.92 -6.89 -13.29
C ARG A 52 5.07 -7.19 -11.78
N LEU A 53 4.80 -8.43 -11.37
CA LEU A 53 5.21 -8.97 -10.08
C LEU A 53 6.62 -9.55 -10.19
N GLU A 54 7.46 -9.19 -9.23
CA GLU A 54 8.79 -9.73 -9.04
C GLU A 54 9.08 -9.81 -7.55
N LYS A 55 10.06 -10.60 -7.15
CA LYS A 55 10.46 -10.67 -5.75
C LYS A 55 11.10 -9.36 -5.33
N LEU A 56 10.60 -8.76 -4.26
CA LEU A 56 11.09 -7.49 -3.72
C LEU A 56 11.90 -7.68 -2.44
N GLU A 57 12.90 -6.82 -2.27
CA GLU A 57 13.71 -6.74 -1.06
C GLU A 57 13.70 -5.31 -0.48
N LEU A 58 13.88 -5.21 0.84
CA LEU A 58 13.93 -3.93 1.54
C LEU A 58 15.32 -3.30 1.40
N CYS A 59 15.35 -1.99 1.17
CA CYS A 59 16.55 -1.22 1.43
C CYS A 59 16.29 0.17 2.02
N GLU A 60 17.21 0.63 2.86
CA GLU A 60 17.26 2.01 3.35
C GLU A 60 18.31 2.81 2.59
N ALA A 61 17.92 3.97 2.05
CA ALA A 61 18.84 4.91 1.43
C ALA A 61 19.52 5.81 2.48
N LYS A 62 20.82 6.03 2.30
CA LYS A 62 21.61 6.99 3.09
C LYS A 62 21.39 8.43 2.62
N ASN A 63 21.20 8.61 1.31
CA ASN A 63 21.10 9.90 0.63
C ASN A 63 19.66 10.18 0.19
N GLN A 64 19.37 11.44 -0.15
CA GLN A 64 18.04 11.88 -0.58
C GLN A 64 17.86 11.63 -2.07
N PHE A 65 17.08 10.63 -2.43
CA PHE A 65 16.66 10.40 -3.81
C PHE A 65 15.50 11.35 -4.17
N PRO A 66 15.43 11.86 -5.43
CA PRO A 66 16.45 11.79 -6.47
C PRO A 66 17.43 12.98 -6.42
N LYS A 67 17.28 13.89 -5.45
CA LYS A 67 18.06 15.13 -5.31
C LYS A 67 19.58 14.93 -5.35
N THR A 68 20.06 13.83 -4.78
CA THR A 68 21.49 13.51 -4.67
C THR A 68 21.93 12.37 -5.58
N GLY A 69 21.14 12.05 -6.61
CA GLY A 69 21.38 10.94 -7.53
C GLY A 69 20.69 9.65 -7.09
N LEU A 70 21.18 8.52 -7.61
CA LEU A 70 20.66 7.20 -7.27
C LEU A 70 20.78 6.89 -5.76
N PRO A 71 19.89 6.04 -5.22
CA PRO A 71 19.95 5.65 -3.82
C PRO A 71 21.26 4.93 -3.48
N ILE A 72 21.85 5.23 -2.33
CA ILE A 72 23.04 4.59 -1.76
C ILE A 72 22.58 3.78 -0.54
N ASN A 73 22.85 2.49 -0.55
CA ASN A 73 22.49 1.58 0.53
C ASN A 73 23.15 2.02 1.85
N ARG A 74 22.35 2.20 2.90
CA ARG A 74 22.81 2.68 4.20
C ARG A 74 23.81 1.74 4.90
N LEU A 75 23.71 0.43 4.69
CA LEU A 75 24.53 -0.58 5.36
C LEU A 75 25.93 -0.73 4.72
N ASN A 76 25.99 -0.77 3.39
CA ASN A 76 27.23 -1.12 2.67
C ASN A 76 27.77 0.00 1.77
N ASN A 77 27.11 1.17 1.73
CA ASN A 77 27.48 2.34 0.92
C ASN A 77 27.57 2.08 -0.59
N ARG A 78 26.92 1.04 -1.12
CA ARG A 78 26.85 0.78 -2.57
C ARG A 78 25.70 1.55 -3.21
N VAL A 79 25.91 2.02 -4.44
CA VAL A 79 24.83 2.56 -5.28
C VAL A 79 23.86 1.42 -5.63
N MET A 80 22.57 1.71 -5.56
CA MET A 80 21.50 0.73 -5.76
C MET A 80 20.86 0.89 -7.14
N ASN A 81 20.51 -0.24 -7.76
CA ASN A 81 19.48 -0.25 -8.79
C ASN A 81 18.10 -0.14 -8.11
N LEU A 82 17.14 0.52 -8.75
CA LEU A 82 15.76 0.61 -8.27
C LEU A 82 14.97 -0.69 -8.49
N ASP A 83 15.32 -1.49 -9.50
CA ASP A 83 14.64 -2.76 -9.81
C ASP A 83 14.73 -3.75 -8.64
N GLY A 84 13.63 -4.46 -8.35
CA GLY A 84 13.58 -5.47 -7.28
C GLY A 84 13.63 -4.92 -5.85
N LEU A 85 13.60 -3.59 -5.64
CA LEU A 85 13.73 -2.98 -4.32
C LEU A 85 12.52 -2.14 -3.93
N VAL A 86 12.15 -2.24 -2.65
CA VAL A 86 11.36 -1.23 -1.94
C VAL A 86 12.34 -0.40 -1.12
N ILE A 87 12.48 0.87 -1.46
CA ILE A 87 13.51 1.75 -0.91
C ILE A 87 12.89 2.77 0.03
N ILE A 88 13.24 2.73 1.31
CA ILE A 88 12.99 3.83 2.26
C ILE A 88 13.97 4.95 1.94
N ASN A 89 13.46 6.13 1.65
CA ASN A 89 14.27 7.25 1.19
C ASN A 89 15.12 7.85 2.33
N GLY A 90 16.13 8.63 1.96
CA GLY A 90 16.96 9.35 2.92
C GLY A 90 16.14 10.38 3.69
N TYR A 91 16.50 10.56 4.97
CA TYR A 91 15.81 11.48 5.87
C TYR A 91 15.64 12.88 5.26
N SER A 92 14.45 13.46 5.44
CA SER A 92 14.08 14.79 4.90
C SER A 92 14.14 14.89 3.37
N ALA A 93 14.06 13.78 2.64
CA ALA A 93 13.93 13.83 1.19
C ALA A 93 12.60 14.50 0.80
N PRO A 94 12.61 15.41 -0.19
CA PRO A 94 11.38 16.05 -0.66
C PRO A 94 10.52 15.13 -1.56
N PHE A 95 11.07 13.99 -1.99
CA PHE A 95 10.47 13.09 -2.97
C PHE A 95 10.19 11.73 -2.35
N GLY A 96 8.96 11.43 -1.96
CA GLY A 96 8.57 10.12 -1.43
C GLY A 96 9.29 9.67 -0.16
N ASP A 97 8.54 9.09 0.75
CA ASP A 97 9.11 8.40 1.90
C ASP A 97 9.59 6.99 1.51
N ILE A 98 8.85 6.33 0.61
CA ILE A 98 9.22 5.02 0.02
C ILE A 98 9.10 5.07 -1.50
N ILE A 99 10.05 4.42 -2.18
CA ILE A 99 10.13 4.35 -3.63
C ILE A 99 10.11 2.88 -4.06
N LEU A 100 9.30 2.58 -5.06
CA LEU A 100 9.22 1.27 -5.70
C LEU A 100 9.14 1.44 -7.21
N LEU A 101 10.03 0.78 -7.94
CA LEU A 101 9.97 0.70 -9.39
C LEU A 101 9.25 -0.59 -9.81
N ARG A 102 8.31 -0.47 -10.75
CA ARG A 102 7.65 -1.59 -11.43
C ARG A 102 7.70 -1.39 -12.94
N LYS A 103 7.42 -2.45 -13.70
CA LYS A 103 7.21 -2.39 -15.15
C LYS A 103 5.71 -2.46 -15.46
N LYS A 104 5.19 -1.56 -16.30
CA LYS A 104 3.85 -1.66 -16.87
C LYS A 104 3.86 -2.68 -17.99
N ILE A 105 2.85 -3.55 -18.02
CA ILE A 105 2.74 -4.59 -19.06
C ILE A 105 2.36 -3.98 -20.42
N THR A 106 1.33 -3.14 -20.45
CA THR A 106 0.71 -2.66 -21.70
C THR A 106 1.58 -1.71 -22.53
N GLU A 107 2.51 -1.01 -21.90
CA GLU A 107 3.34 0.02 -22.55
C GLU A 107 4.84 -0.28 -22.48
N ASN A 108 5.23 -1.39 -21.83
CA ASN A 108 6.62 -1.69 -21.45
C ASN A 108 7.35 -0.47 -20.84
N ARG A 109 6.59 0.36 -20.11
CA ARG A 109 7.06 1.62 -19.51
C ARG A 109 7.27 1.40 -18.02
N ASN A 110 8.29 2.06 -17.47
CA ASN A 110 8.50 2.09 -16.03
C ASN A 110 7.32 2.76 -15.32
N LEU A 111 6.89 2.17 -14.21
CA LEU A 111 6.01 2.78 -13.23
C LEU A 111 6.80 3.00 -11.94
N LEU A 112 7.10 4.25 -11.63
CA LEU A 112 7.70 4.60 -10.35
C LEU A 112 6.58 4.95 -9.36
N ILE A 113 6.39 4.08 -8.39
CA ILE A 113 5.44 4.24 -7.30
C ILE A 113 6.15 4.97 -6.16
N VAL A 114 5.65 6.15 -5.83
CA VAL A 114 6.21 7.04 -4.81
C VAL A 114 5.22 7.12 -3.67
N PHE A 115 5.49 6.36 -2.61
CA PHE A 115 4.64 6.38 -1.42
C PHE A 115 4.95 7.60 -0.58
N GLN A 116 3.90 8.34 -0.24
CA GLN A 116 3.94 9.44 0.70
C GLN A 116 3.09 9.08 1.90
N GLN A 117 3.71 9.09 3.07
CA GLN A 117 3.10 8.64 4.29
C GLN A 117 2.41 9.83 4.96
N LYS A 118 1.19 9.57 5.43
CA LYS A 118 0.38 10.52 6.18
C LYS A 118 -0.15 9.84 7.42
N TRP A 119 0.70 9.79 8.44
CA TRP A 119 0.33 9.30 9.74
C TRP A 119 -0.03 10.46 10.67
N TYR A 120 -1.26 10.46 11.16
CA TYR A 120 -1.72 11.39 12.18
C TYR A 120 -2.52 10.65 13.24
N ILE A 121 -2.25 10.96 14.50
CA ILE A 121 -3.00 10.45 15.67
C ILE A 121 -4.37 11.15 15.78
N THR A 122 -4.52 12.33 15.18
CA THR A 122 -5.74 13.12 15.24
C THR A 122 -6.72 12.75 14.11
N LEU A 123 -8.01 13.01 14.32
CA LEU A 123 -9.10 12.86 13.33
C LEU A 123 -8.99 13.84 12.14
N LYS A 124 -7.80 14.33 11.82
CA LYS A 124 -7.59 15.21 10.68
C LYS A 124 -7.86 14.41 9.42
N GLU A 125 -8.77 14.91 8.59
CA GLU A 125 -9.11 14.32 7.30
C GLU A 125 -8.02 14.64 6.26
N LEU A 126 -7.75 13.69 5.36
CA LEU A 126 -6.90 13.90 4.19
C LEU A 126 -7.74 14.52 3.07
N THR A 127 -7.29 15.65 2.54
CA THR A 127 -7.97 16.37 1.46
C THR A 127 -7.26 16.21 0.12
N ILE A 128 -7.94 16.56 -0.98
CA ILE A 128 -7.34 16.59 -2.31
C ILE A 128 -6.16 17.58 -2.39
N ASP A 129 -6.20 18.69 -1.66
CA ASP A 129 -5.13 19.68 -1.70
C ASP A 129 -3.87 19.22 -0.94
N ASP A 130 -4.03 18.40 0.11
CA ASP A 130 -2.91 17.70 0.75
C ASP A 130 -2.21 16.77 -0.27
N ILE A 131 -3.00 16.02 -1.06
CA ILE A 131 -2.49 15.11 -2.10
C ILE A 131 -1.75 15.89 -3.20
N LYS A 132 -2.34 16.99 -3.69
CA LYS A 132 -1.69 17.86 -4.69
C LYS A 132 -0.38 18.43 -4.16
N THR A 133 -0.32 18.80 -2.88
CA THR A 133 0.88 19.34 -2.24
C THR A 133 2.01 18.33 -2.30
N GLU A 134 1.78 17.08 -1.90
CA GLU A 134 2.80 16.04 -1.97
C GLU A 134 3.23 15.74 -3.41
N CYS A 135 2.29 15.80 -4.34
CA CYS A 135 2.61 15.60 -5.74
C CYS A 135 3.48 16.73 -6.33
N ASN A 136 3.20 17.98 -5.97
CA ASN A 136 4.01 19.11 -6.38
C ASN A 136 5.41 19.04 -5.80
N LYS A 137 5.58 18.56 -4.56
CA LYS A 137 6.92 18.28 -4.01
C LYS A 137 7.68 17.25 -4.84
N ASN A 138 7.02 16.15 -5.22
CA ASN A 138 7.64 15.12 -6.07
C ASN A 138 8.07 15.69 -7.43
N LYS A 139 7.21 16.49 -8.08
CA LYS A 139 7.52 17.16 -9.36
C LYS A 139 8.68 18.14 -9.22
N ASN A 140 8.67 18.98 -8.18
CA ASN A 140 9.72 19.96 -7.93
C ASN A 140 11.06 19.26 -7.65
N ALA A 141 11.06 18.18 -6.88
CA ALA A 141 12.26 17.41 -6.60
C ALA A 141 12.91 16.84 -7.86
N ILE A 142 12.13 16.49 -8.90
CA ILE A 142 12.63 16.07 -10.23
C ILE A 142 13.16 17.27 -11.02
N ASN A 143 12.41 18.37 -11.03
CA ASN A 143 12.78 19.57 -11.79
C ASN A 143 14.13 20.15 -11.33
N GLU A 144 14.38 20.12 -10.01
CA GLU A 144 15.58 20.65 -9.36
C GLU A 144 16.81 19.73 -9.44
N MET A 145 16.67 18.53 -10.02
CA MET A 145 17.78 17.58 -10.15
C MET A 145 18.89 18.08 -11.07
N LYS A 146 20.13 17.77 -10.69
CA LYS A 146 21.34 18.07 -11.48
C LYS A 146 21.77 16.92 -12.39
N ASP A 147 21.44 15.68 -12.02
CA ASP A 147 21.77 14.49 -12.79
C ASP A 147 20.84 14.38 -14.01
N SER A 148 21.39 14.61 -15.21
CA SER A 148 20.62 14.65 -16.46
C SER A 148 20.11 13.27 -16.87
N ASP A 149 20.88 12.21 -16.62
CA ASP A 149 20.51 10.86 -17.05
C ASP A 149 19.41 10.31 -16.14
N LEU A 150 19.54 10.50 -14.82
CA LEU A 150 18.50 10.13 -13.88
C LEU A 150 17.24 10.98 -14.09
N LYS A 151 17.38 12.28 -14.37
CA LYS A 151 16.24 13.15 -14.69
C LYS A 151 15.48 12.65 -15.92
N LYS A 152 16.20 12.34 -17.01
CA LYS A 152 15.60 11.78 -18.22
C LYS A 152 14.88 10.46 -17.94
N PHE A 153 15.48 9.55 -17.18
CA PHE A 153 14.85 8.30 -16.76
C PHE A 153 13.53 8.52 -16.02
N LEU A 154 13.50 9.48 -15.09
CA LEU A 154 12.30 9.82 -14.32
C LEU A 154 11.23 10.48 -15.19
N GLU A 155 11.59 11.37 -16.10
CA GLU A 155 10.67 12.01 -17.05
C GLU A 155 10.07 11.00 -18.04
N GLU A 156 10.84 9.99 -18.46
CA GLU A 156 10.37 8.90 -19.32
C GLU A 156 9.55 7.86 -18.53
N SER A 157 9.63 7.82 -17.20
CA SER A 157 8.84 6.92 -16.35
C SER A 157 7.43 7.48 -16.11
N HIS A 158 6.46 6.60 -15.87
CA HIS A 158 5.17 6.98 -15.29
C HIS A 158 5.36 7.10 -13.79
N ILE A 159 5.25 8.30 -13.23
CA ILE A 159 5.38 8.52 -11.78
C ILE A 159 4.00 8.59 -11.16
N MET A 160 3.72 7.68 -10.23
CA MET A 160 2.49 7.63 -9.46
C MET A 160 2.77 8.00 -8.01
N THR A 161 2.00 8.92 -7.46
CA THR A 161 2.05 9.24 -6.02
C THR A 161 0.98 8.44 -5.31
N VAL A 162 1.41 7.62 -4.35
CA VAL A 162 0.51 6.82 -3.51
C VAL A 162 0.50 7.44 -2.11
N ILE A 163 -0.66 7.90 -1.65
CA ILE A 163 -0.79 8.36 -0.27
C ILE A 163 -1.15 7.18 0.61
N PHE A 164 -0.25 6.82 1.50
CA PHE A 164 -0.48 5.79 2.51
C PHE A 164 -0.81 6.46 3.83
N THR A 165 -2.03 6.27 4.32
CA THR A 165 -2.59 7.14 5.36
C THR A 165 -3.37 6.42 6.44
N SER A 166 -3.32 6.92 7.67
CA SER A 166 -4.25 6.56 8.74
C SER A 166 -5.50 7.46 8.76
N GLN A 167 -5.53 8.50 7.94
CA GLN A 167 -6.59 9.51 7.92
C GLN A 167 -7.72 9.10 6.99
N LEU A 168 -8.96 9.44 7.38
CA LEU A 168 -10.11 9.37 6.49
C LEU A 168 -9.93 10.33 5.31
N PHE A 169 -10.18 9.85 4.10
CA PHE A 169 -10.17 10.68 2.91
C PHE A 169 -11.49 11.45 2.77
N LYS A 170 -11.40 12.77 2.67
CA LYS A 170 -12.52 13.65 2.36
C LYS A 170 -12.35 14.28 1.00
N GLY A 171 -13.08 13.73 0.03
CA GLY A 171 -13.12 14.27 -1.31
C GLY A 171 -13.87 13.35 -2.26
N ASN A 172 -14.12 13.87 -3.46
CA ASN A 172 -14.65 13.05 -4.54
C ASN A 172 -13.47 12.41 -5.30
N PRO A 173 -13.37 11.06 -5.37
CA PRO A 173 -12.30 10.38 -6.10
C PRO A 173 -12.20 10.79 -7.58
N LYS A 174 -13.30 11.25 -8.19
CA LYS A 174 -13.31 11.76 -9.57
C LYS A 174 -12.44 13.01 -9.78
N ASN A 175 -12.22 13.76 -8.70
CA ASN A 175 -11.41 14.99 -8.71
C ASN A 175 -9.91 14.71 -8.52
N LEU A 176 -9.50 13.45 -8.33
CA LEU A 176 -8.10 13.04 -8.32
C LEU A 176 -7.52 13.11 -9.75
N LEU A 177 -6.25 13.48 -9.91
CA LEU A 177 -5.53 13.34 -11.17
C LEU A 177 -5.20 11.87 -11.47
N ASP A 178 -4.79 11.61 -12.70
CA ASP A 178 -4.54 10.27 -13.25
C ASP A 178 -3.22 9.60 -12.79
N ASP A 179 -2.63 10.09 -11.70
CA ASP A 179 -1.37 9.61 -11.14
C ASP A 179 -1.46 9.39 -9.61
N TYR A 180 -2.68 9.23 -9.08
CA TYR A 180 -2.93 9.10 -7.65
C TYR A 180 -3.64 7.84 -7.23
N LEU A 181 -3.16 7.32 -6.11
CA LEU A 181 -3.81 6.27 -5.35
C LEU A 181 -3.77 6.62 -3.86
N ILE A 182 -4.85 6.36 -3.15
CA ILE A 182 -4.91 6.50 -1.69
C ILE A 182 -5.16 5.12 -1.10
N ILE A 183 -4.32 4.75 -0.14
CA ILE A 183 -4.42 3.51 0.61
C ILE A 183 -4.62 3.91 2.07
N SER A 184 -5.81 3.62 2.60
CA SER A 184 -6.11 3.81 4.02
C SER A 184 -5.66 2.60 4.82
N ILE A 185 -5.36 2.80 6.10
CA ILE A 185 -5.09 1.73 7.05
C ILE A 185 -6.23 0.70 7.13
N GLU A 186 -7.47 1.12 6.86
CA GLU A 186 -8.64 0.23 6.80
C GLU A 186 -8.51 -0.83 5.70
N ASN A 187 -7.72 -0.58 4.65
CA ASN A 187 -7.49 -1.50 3.55
C ASN A 187 -6.67 -2.74 3.97
N PHE A 188 -5.97 -2.72 5.12
CA PHE A 188 -5.12 -3.84 5.55
C PHE A 188 -5.90 -5.04 6.08
N ASN A 189 -7.17 -4.87 6.49
CA ASN A 189 -8.03 -5.94 7.03
C ASN A 189 -8.24 -7.12 6.06
N HIS A 190 -8.02 -6.92 4.75
CA HIS A 190 -8.14 -7.99 3.75
C HIS A 190 -6.98 -8.98 3.78
N THR A 191 -5.81 -8.55 4.25
CA THR A 191 -4.63 -9.42 4.35
C THR A 191 -4.98 -10.63 5.21
N THR A 192 -5.61 -10.41 6.36
CA THR A 192 -6.09 -11.44 7.29
C THR A 192 -7.02 -12.48 6.64
N LYS A 193 -7.96 -12.06 5.79
CA LYS A 193 -8.90 -12.98 5.10
C LYS A 193 -8.24 -13.85 4.02
N VAL A 194 -7.17 -13.37 3.39
CA VAL A 194 -6.40 -14.18 2.41
C VAL A 194 -5.60 -15.28 3.13
N ILE A 195 -5.19 -15.00 4.37
CA ILE A 195 -4.41 -15.91 5.24
C ILE A 195 -5.25 -17.08 5.72
N GLU A 196 -6.46 -16.80 6.23
CA GLU A 196 -7.40 -17.83 6.71
C GLU A 196 -7.67 -18.91 5.64
N LYS A 197 -7.60 -18.52 4.36
CA LYS A 197 -7.85 -19.42 3.22
C LYS A 197 -6.63 -20.20 2.74
N ASN A 198 -5.42 -19.88 3.21
CA ASN A 198 -4.16 -20.46 2.70
C ASN A 198 -3.17 -20.80 3.84
N PRO A 199 -3.42 -21.87 4.62
CA PRO A 199 -2.66 -22.21 5.83
C PRO A 199 -1.17 -22.52 5.58
N THR A 200 -0.77 -22.85 4.36
CA THR A 200 0.63 -23.08 3.96
C THR A 200 1.53 -21.88 4.22
N TYR A 201 0.99 -20.66 4.22
CA TYR A 201 1.76 -19.43 4.44
C TYR A 201 1.82 -19.01 5.92
N ARG A 202 1.19 -19.77 6.83
CA ARG A 202 1.04 -19.42 8.25
C ARG A 202 2.37 -19.12 8.94
N SER A 203 3.43 -19.91 8.74
CA SER A 203 4.71 -19.67 9.44
C SER A 203 5.52 -18.50 8.89
N TYR A 204 5.46 -18.24 7.57
CA TYR A 204 6.05 -17.04 6.96
C TYR A 204 5.34 -15.78 7.48
N LEU A 205 4.02 -15.89 7.64
CA LEU A 205 3.19 -14.86 8.24
C LEU A 205 3.39 -14.70 9.73
N GLU A 206 3.61 -15.75 10.51
CA GLU A 206 3.97 -15.63 11.92
C GLU A 206 5.27 -14.83 12.07
N LYS A 207 6.25 -15.04 11.18
CA LYS A 207 7.48 -14.27 11.17
C LYS A 207 7.26 -12.79 10.82
N VAL A 208 6.44 -12.51 9.81
CA VAL A 208 6.09 -11.13 9.42
C VAL A 208 5.20 -10.49 10.48
N ARG A 209 4.28 -11.24 11.07
CA ARG A 209 3.43 -10.87 12.20
C ARG A 209 4.29 -10.51 13.40
N THR A 210 5.30 -11.30 13.77
CA THR A 210 6.24 -10.92 14.83
C THR A 210 6.93 -9.59 14.50
N GLN A 211 7.35 -9.38 13.25
CA GLN A 211 7.89 -8.07 12.82
C GLN A 211 6.86 -6.93 12.88
N LEU A 212 5.56 -7.22 12.64
CA LEU A 212 4.45 -6.28 12.75
C LEU A 212 4.05 -6.01 14.21
N GLU A 213 4.12 -7.01 15.10
CA GLU A 213 3.84 -6.92 16.54
C GLU A 213 4.95 -6.18 17.27
N ASP A 214 6.20 -6.36 16.85
CA ASP A 214 7.35 -5.57 17.29
C ASP A 214 7.20 -4.08 16.87
N CYS A 215 6.39 -3.79 15.84
CA CYS A 215 5.96 -2.43 15.53
C CYS A 215 4.79 -2.05 16.45
N SER A 216 5.10 -1.33 17.54
CA SER A 216 4.22 -0.89 18.65
C SER A 216 2.76 -0.43 18.39
N TYR A 217 2.31 -0.29 17.14
CA TYR A 217 0.96 0.15 16.77
C TYR A 217 0.41 -0.51 15.50
N ALA A 218 0.91 -1.67 15.06
CA ALA A 218 0.02 -2.55 14.29
C ALA A 218 -1.20 -2.78 15.17
N SER A 219 -2.38 -2.34 14.76
CA SER A 219 -3.56 -2.53 15.60
C SER A 219 -3.67 -4.02 15.91
N TYR A 220 -3.89 -4.36 17.18
CA TYR A 220 -4.18 -5.75 17.56
C TYR A 220 -5.35 -6.30 16.72
N SER A 221 -6.21 -5.45 16.14
CA SER A 221 -7.24 -5.81 15.16
C SER A 221 -6.74 -6.32 13.80
N PHE A 222 -5.46 -6.15 13.45
CA PHE A 222 -4.86 -6.85 12.29
C PHE A 222 -4.61 -8.34 12.58
N LEU A 223 -4.60 -8.71 13.86
CA LEU A 223 -4.03 -9.94 14.39
C LEU A 223 -4.99 -10.74 15.28
N ASP A 224 -6.05 -10.12 15.80
CA ASP A 224 -7.14 -10.77 16.51
C ASP A 224 -8.23 -11.18 15.53
N ASN A 225 -8.18 -12.45 15.15
CA ASN A 225 -9.33 -13.24 14.73
C ASN A 225 -9.24 -14.65 15.33
N GLU A 226 -8.64 -14.78 16.52
CA GLU A 226 -8.72 -16.00 17.34
C GLU A 226 -9.55 -15.71 18.60
N ASN A 227 -10.86 -15.44 18.41
CA ASN A 227 -11.98 -15.78 19.32
C ASN A 227 -13.19 -14.84 19.17
N ASP A 228 -13.91 -14.92 18.06
CA ASP A 228 -15.33 -14.56 18.06
C ASP A 228 -16.16 -15.77 17.60
N SER A 229 -16.03 -16.86 18.35
CA SER A 229 -17.11 -17.81 18.52
C SER A 229 -17.53 -17.79 19.99
N ILE A 230 -18.82 -17.55 20.21
CA ILE A 230 -19.57 -17.63 21.48
C ILE A 230 -19.65 -16.32 22.27
N ILE A 231 -20.55 -15.43 21.85
CA ILE A 231 -21.71 -15.07 22.68
C ILE A 231 -22.96 -15.20 21.79
N LEU A 232 -23.53 -16.40 21.77
CA LEU A 232 -24.97 -16.56 21.58
C LEU A 232 -25.61 -16.47 22.98
N ASN A 233 -26.72 -15.73 23.05
CA ASN A 233 -27.72 -15.62 24.11
C ASN A 233 -27.76 -14.26 24.82
N GLU A 234 -28.48 -13.31 24.22
CA GLU A 234 -29.73 -12.82 24.79
C GLU A 234 -30.44 -11.93 23.73
N TYR A 235 -31.77 -12.06 23.63
CA TYR A 235 -32.68 -11.47 22.64
C TYR A 235 -33.05 -12.31 21.40
N ASP A 236 -33.39 -13.57 21.61
CA ASP A 236 -34.64 -14.10 21.03
C ASP A 236 -35.69 -14.21 22.15
N SER A 237 -36.55 -13.20 22.25
CA SER A 237 -37.80 -13.27 23.02
C SER A 237 -38.94 -12.62 22.24
N TYR A 238 -39.22 -13.14 21.04
CA TYR A 238 -40.57 -13.11 20.47
C TYR A 238 -40.82 -14.42 19.72
N LEU A 239 -40.86 -15.53 20.48
CA LEU A 239 -41.87 -16.57 20.29
C LEU A 239 -43.25 -15.88 20.27
N ASN A 240 -44.26 -16.30 19.53
CA ASN A 240 -44.47 -17.22 18.43
C ASN A 240 -45.96 -17.00 18.05
N ASP A 241 -46.44 -17.67 17.00
CA ASP A 241 -47.86 -18.03 16.81
C ASP A 241 -48.75 -16.89 16.25
N ASN A 242 -49.45 -17.01 15.11
CA ASN A 242 -50.00 -18.20 14.50
C ASN A 242 -50.45 -17.99 13.03
N ASP A 243 -50.29 -19.09 12.29
CA ASP A 243 -51.22 -19.66 11.30
C ASP A 243 -51.41 -19.07 9.90
N ILE A 244 -50.92 -19.87 8.95
CA ILE A 244 -51.34 -20.03 7.57
C ILE A 244 -52.77 -20.58 7.55
N GLU A 245 -53.68 -19.95 6.81
CA GLU A 245 -54.73 -20.70 6.13
C GLU A 245 -54.95 -20.12 4.72
N MET A 246 -54.60 -20.92 3.73
CA MET A 246 -55.04 -20.78 2.34
C MET A 246 -56.47 -21.26 2.28
N ASP A 247 -57.36 -20.45 1.69
CA ASP A 247 -58.60 -20.95 1.11
C ASP A 247 -58.60 -20.67 -0.39
N VAL A 248 -58.98 -21.71 -1.13
CA VAL A 248 -59.08 -21.82 -2.58
C VAL A 248 -60.56 -22.02 -2.92
N ASP A 249 -60.99 -21.31 -3.98
CA ASP A 249 -62.19 -21.48 -4.82
C ASP A 249 -63.61 -21.16 -4.25
N LEU A 250 -64.20 -20.06 -4.76
CA LEU A 250 -65.24 -20.04 -5.81
C LEU A 250 -65.55 -18.62 -6.30
#